data_AF-A0A662H571-F1
#
_entry.id   AF-A0A662H571-F1
#
_cell.length_a   1.000
_cell.length_b   1.000
_cell.length_c   1.000
_cell.angle_alpha   90.00
_cell.angle_beta   90.00
_cell.angle_gamma   90.00
#
_symmetry.space_group_name_H-M   'P 1'
#
loop_
_entity.id
_entity.type
_entity.pdbx_description
1 polymer ?
#
loop_
_entity_poly.entity_id
_entity_poly.type
_entity_poly.pdbx_seq_one_letter_code
_entity_poly.pdbx_strand_id
1 'polypeptide(L)'
;PDLVVFSKMTLSPGFSQPEKYVVSIPSDIKGYLKEYCDDKVTFTVFYARTEPDGMVFRVEIPEELDISEIKDLLSRLRSLSVKGYPYPLRRVHREVEICAEDMLKLYRILSLYGEEKGREML
;
A
#
# COMPACT_ATOMS: atom_id res chain seq x y z
N PRO A 1 11.89 -8.58 -5.42
CA PRO A 1 13.05 -7.74 -5.77
C PRO A 1 13.03 -7.18 -7.20
N ASP A 2 11.86 -6.92 -7.78
CA ASP A 2 11.75 -6.42 -9.17
C ASP A 2 11.53 -4.91 -9.23
N LEU A 3 10.95 -4.32 -8.17
CA LEU A 3 10.76 -2.88 -8.03
C LEU A 3 12.06 -2.08 -8.24
N VAL A 4 13.16 -2.55 -7.63
CA VAL A 4 14.49 -1.91 -7.74
C VAL A 4 15.04 -2.06 -9.15
N VAL A 5 14.79 -3.19 -9.81
CA VAL A 5 15.21 -3.45 -11.18
C VAL A 5 14.50 -2.48 -12.13
N PHE A 6 13.17 -2.38 -12.06
CA PHE A 6 12.41 -1.42 -12.87
C PHE A 6 12.78 0.03 -12.56
N SER A 7 13.04 0.36 -11.30
CA SER A 7 13.47 1.71 -10.92
C SER A 7 14.79 2.11 -11.60
N LYS A 8 15.76 1.19 -11.68
CA LYS A 8 17.08 1.45 -12.27
C LYS A 8 17.15 1.31 -13.79
N MET A 9 16.36 0.40 -14.37
CA MET A 9 16.46 0.06 -15.79
C MET A 9 15.46 0.81 -16.68
N THR A 10 14.49 1.50 -16.09
CA THR A 10 13.46 2.24 -16.84
C THR A 10 13.42 3.70 -16.39
N LEU A 11 13.11 4.60 -17.32
CA LEU A 11 12.97 6.03 -17.04
C LEU A 11 11.62 6.59 -17.51
N SER A 12 11.00 5.95 -18.50
CA SER A 12 9.72 6.37 -19.08
C SER A 12 8.51 5.86 -18.30
N PRO A 13 7.38 6.58 -18.34
CA PRO A 13 6.10 6.06 -17.85
C PRO A 13 5.70 4.76 -18.53
N GLY A 14 5.01 3.89 -17.80
CA GLY A 14 4.56 2.60 -18.30
C GLY A 14 4.23 1.63 -17.18
N PHE A 15 3.95 0.39 -17.54
CA PHE A 15 3.73 -0.70 -16.61
C PHE A 15 4.34 -2.00 -17.12
N SER A 16 4.68 -2.90 -16.20
CA SER A 16 5.20 -4.24 -16.52
C SER A 16 4.10 -5.13 -17.09
N GLN A 17 4.48 -6.27 -17.64
CA GLN A 17 3.51 -7.31 -17.98
C GLN A 17 2.73 -7.71 -16.72
N PRO A 18 1.39 -7.76 -16.75
CA PRO A 18 0.58 -8.15 -15.60
C PRO A 18 0.72 -9.64 -15.32
N GLU A 19 0.90 -9.98 -14.06
CA GLU A 19 0.99 -11.35 -13.56
C GLU A 19 -0.28 -11.69 -12.77
N LYS A 20 -0.83 -12.88 -13.01
CA LYS A 20 -2.07 -13.34 -12.39
C LYS A 20 -1.76 -14.38 -11.31
N TYR A 21 -2.21 -14.13 -10.10
CA TYR A 21 -1.97 -14.98 -8.94
C TYR A 21 -3.29 -15.43 -8.34
N VAL A 22 -3.52 -16.74 -8.27
CA VAL A 22 -4.70 -17.27 -7.59
C VAL A 22 -4.34 -17.59 -6.14
N VAL A 23 -5.00 -16.94 -5.21
CA VAL A 23 -4.80 -17.12 -3.77
C VAL A 23 -6.04 -17.76 -3.16
N SER A 24 -5.85 -18.88 -2.47
CA SER A 24 -6.92 -19.51 -1.70
C SER A 24 -7.08 -18.81 -0.35
N ILE A 25 -8.31 -18.50 0.04
CA ILE A 25 -8.60 -17.88 1.32
C ILE A 25 -8.40 -18.91 2.45
N PRO A 26 -7.55 -18.62 3.46
CA PRO A 26 -7.36 -19.51 4.60
C PRO A 26 -8.67 -19.78 5.34
N SER A 27 -8.86 -21.03 5.75
CA SER A 27 -10.06 -21.49 6.46
C SER A 27 -10.41 -20.65 7.69
N ASP A 28 -9.39 -20.16 8.40
CA ASP A 28 -9.53 -19.43 9.66
C ASP A 28 -10.15 -18.03 9.49
N ILE A 29 -9.99 -17.42 8.31
CA ILE A 29 -10.53 -16.10 7.98
C ILE A 29 -11.73 -16.15 7.04
N LYS A 30 -12.01 -17.34 6.49
CA LYS A 30 -13.08 -17.58 5.52
C LYS A 30 -14.45 -17.13 6.00
N GLY A 31 -14.75 -17.28 7.29
CA GLY A 31 -16.01 -16.84 7.89
C GLY A 31 -16.22 -15.32 7.85
N TYR A 32 -15.15 -14.54 7.98
CA TYR A 32 -15.20 -13.07 7.98
C TYR A 32 -15.27 -12.47 6.57
N LEU A 33 -14.75 -13.19 5.57
CA LEU A 33 -14.61 -12.70 4.20
C LEU A 33 -15.66 -13.26 3.24
N LYS A 34 -16.53 -14.16 3.70
CA LYS A 34 -17.50 -14.88 2.86
C LYS A 34 -18.47 -13.97 2.09
N GLU A 35 -18.74 -12.77 2.59
CA GLU A 35 -19.58 -11.77 1.91
C GLU A 35 -18.82 -10.97 0.85
N TYR A 36 -17.48 -10.95 0.89
CA TYR A 36 -16.64 -10.07 0.09
C TYR A 36 -15.85 -10.81 -1.00
N CYS A 37 -15.57 -12.11 -0.83
CA CYS A 37 -14.84 -12.88 -1.81
C CYS A 37 -15.16 -14.38 -1.77
N ASP A 38 -14.99 -15.03 -2.92
CA ASP A 38 -15.01 -16.49 -3.04
C ASP A 38 -13.84 -17.13 -2.28
N ASP A 39 -13.87 -18.47 -2.19
CA ASP A 39 -12.81 -19.30 -1.61
C ASP A 39 -11.43 -19.08 -2.26
N LYS A 40 -11.42 -18.49 -3.46
CA LYS A 40 -10.23 -18.14 -4.22
C LYS A 40 -10.38 -16.72 -4.76
N VAL A 41 -9.31 -15.95 -4.69
CA VAL A 41 -9.22 -14.60 -5.24
C VAL A 41 -8.08 -14.56 -6.25
N THR A 42 -8.36 -14.07 -7.45
CA THR A 42 -7.34 -13.80 -8.46
C THR A 42 -6.84 -12.38 -8.29
N PHE A 43 -5.53 -12.25 -8.06
CA PHE A 43 -4.84 -10.97 -8.02
C PHE A 43 -4.14 -10.70 -9.34
N THR A 44 -4.38 -9.52 -9.91
CA THR A 44 -3.54 -8.97 -10.97
C THR A 44 -2.47 -8.09 -10.33
N VAL A 45 -1.21 -8.45 -10.58
CA VAL A 45 -0.03 -7.80 -10.02
C VAL A 45 0.81 -7.22 -11.14
N PHE A 46 1.18 -5.95 -11.03
CA PHE A 46 2.09 -5.31 -11.98
C PHE A 46 2.85 -4.16 -11.32
N TYR A 47 3.93 -3.73 -11.97
CA TYR A 47 4.71 -2.57 -11.57
C TYR A 47 4.40 -1.41 -12.52
N ALA A 48 4.25 -0.19 -12.00
CA ALA A 48 3.90 0.97 -12.79
C ALA A 48 4.74 2.21 -12.45
N ARG A 49 4.93 3.06 -13.46
CA ARG A 49 5.51 4.41 -13.37
C ARG A 49 4.60 5.37 -14.14
N THR A 50 4.12 6.43 -13.48
CA THR A 50 3.14 7.36 -14.08
C THR A 50 3.77 8.61 -14.71
N GLU A 51 4.99 8.96 -14.30
CA GLU A 51 5.74 10.14 -14.78
C GLU A 51 7.20 9.78 -15.13
N PRO A 52 7.83 10.48 -16.09
CA PRO A 52 9.24 10.30 -16.38
C PRO A 52 10.08 10.54 -15.13
N ASP A 53 11.05 9.67 -14.88
CA ASP A 53 11.90 9.72 -13.68
C ASP A 53 11.13 9.63 -12.34
N GLY A 54 9.83 9.31 -12.38
CA GLY A 54 8.99 9.15 -11.20
C GLY A 54 9.23 7.82 -10.47
N MET A 55 8.67 7.68 -9.27
CA MET A 55 8.77 6.45 -8.50
C MET A 55 8.05 5.28 -9.22
N VAL A 56 8.66 4.10 -9.19
CA VAL A 56 7.98 2.85 -9.57
C VAL A 56 7.26 2.31 -8.34
N PHE A 57 6.02 1.89 -8.50
CA PHE A 57 5.22 1.26 -7.45
C PHE A 57 4.60 -0.04 -7.94
N ARG A 58 4.39 -0.98 -7.02
CA ARG A 58 3.67 -2.23 -7.27
C ARG A 58 2.18 -1.98 -7.06
N VAL A 59 1.37 -2.46 -7.98
CA VAL A 59 -0.09 -2.43 -7.93
C VAL A 59 -0.59 -3.86 -7.85
N GLU A 60 -1.50 -4.10 -6.91
CA GLU A 60 -2.13 -5.39 -6.66
C GLU A 60 -3.62 -5.19 -6.56
N ILE A 61 -4.37 -5.84 -7.44
CA ILE A 61 -5.82 -5.68 -7.51
C ILE A 61 -6.44 -7.07 -7.42
N PRO A 62 -7.40 -7.30 -6.50
CA PRO A 62 -8.06 -8.59 -6.29
C PRO A 62 -9.10 -8.90 -7.39
N GLU A 63 -8.77 -8.59 -8.64
CA GLU A 63 -9.57 -8.85 -9.82
C GLU A 63 -8.64 -9.22 -10.98
N GLU A 64 -9.20 -9.91 -11.99
CA GLU A 64 -8.51 -10.19 -13.23
C GLU A 64 -8.67 -8.98 -14.17
N LEU A 65 -7.57 -8.27 -14.43
CA LEU A 65 -7.58 -7.09 -15.29
C LEU A 65 -6.85 -7.33 -16.60
N ASP A 66 -7.44 -6.80 -17.67
CA ASP A 66 -6.81 -6.74 -18.98
C ASP A 66 -5.96 -5.48 -19.15
N ILE A 67 -5.12 -5.48 -20.20
CA ILE A 67 -4.20 -4.38 -20.52
C ILE A 67 -4.92 -3.04 -20.70
N SER A 68 -6.13 -3.03 -21.29
CA SER A 68 -6.94 -1.83 -21.46
C SER A 68 -7.40 -1.25 -20.12
N GLU A 69 -7.87 -2.11 -19.21
CA GLU A 69 -8.35 -1.70 -17.90
C GLU A 69 -7.22 -1.15 -17.03
N ILE A 70 -6.04 -1.77 -17.11
CA ILE A 70 -4.84 -1.26 -16.43
C ILE A 70 -4.45 0.12 -16.96
N LYS A 71 -4.52 0.35 -18.28
CA LYS A 71 -4.26 1.67 -18.86
C LYS A 71 -5.25 2.72 -18.36
N ASP A 72 -6.54 2.39 -18.34
CA ASP A 72 -7.58 3.30 -17.86
C ASP A 72 -7.42 3.63 -16.38
N LEU A 73 -7.12 2.61 -15.56
CA LEU A 73 -6.79 2.79 -14.15
C LEU A 73 -5.59 3.72 -13.95
N LEU A 74 -4.49 3.47 -14.67
CA LEU A 74 -3.28 4.28 -14.56
C LEU A 74 -3.52 5.73 -15.03
N SER A 75 -4.38 5.93 -16.03
CA SER A 75 -4.80 7.26 -16.48
C SER A 75 -5.53 8.02 -15.37
N ARG A 76 -6.48 7.36 -14.68
CA ARG A 76 -7.20 7.93 -13.52
C ARG A 76 -6.26 8.17 -12.33
N LEU A 77 -5.33 7.26 -12.06
CA LEU A 77 -4.35 7.46 -10.99
C LEU A 77 -3.40 8.62 -11.30
N ARG A 78 -3.03 8.79 -12.57
CA ARG A 78 -2.18 9.90 -13.01
C ARG A 78 -2.84 11.25 -12.77
N SER A 79 -4.15 11.40 -13.00
CA SER A 79 -4.85 12.67 -12.72
C SER A 79 -4.87 13.05 -11.23
N LEU A 80 -4.75 12.06 -10.35
CA LEU A 80 -4.67 12.23 -8.90
C LEU A 80 -3.22 12.27 -8.37
N SER A 81 -2.23 12.08 -9.25
CA SER A 81 -0.82 11.96 -8.85
C SER A 81 -0.11 13.30 -8.80
N VAL A 82 0.82 13.42 -7.85
CA VAL A 82 1.73 14.58 -7.73
C VAL A 82 3.14 14.06 -7.60
N LYS A 83 4.01 14.39 -8.58
CA LYS A 83 5.38 13.84 -8.71
C LYS A 83 5.39 12.32 -8.84
N GLY A 84 4.52 11.80 -9.71
CA GLY A 84 4.47 10.37 -10.04
C GLY A 84 3.87 9.45 -8.97
N TYR A 85 3.25 10.00 -7.91
CA TYR A 85 2.58 9.20 -6.87
C TYR A 85 1.21 9.76 -6.50
N PRO A 86 0.17 8.93 -6.27
CA PRO A 86 -1.17 9.38 -5.93
C PRO A 86 -1.18 10.25 -4.66
N TYR A 87 -1.68 11.49 -4.79
CA TYR A 87 -1.75 12.43 -3.67
C TYR A 87 -2.59 11.91 -2.49
N PRO A 88 -3.75 11.25 -2.69
CA PRO A 88 -4.52 10.70 -1.57
C PRO A 88 -3.71 9.74 -0.70
N LEU A 89 -2.93 8.84 -1.32
CA LEU A 89 -2.08 7.90 -0.58
C LEU A 89 -0.98 8.63 0.19
N ARG A 90 -0.34 9.64 -0.44
CA ARG A 90 0.68 10.45 0.23
C ARG A 90 0.12 11.23 1.42
N ARG A 91 -1.12 11.72 1.30
CA ARG A 91 -1.80 12.47 2.35
C ARG A 91 -2.12 11.58 3.55
N VAL A 92 -2.75 10.43 3.30
CA VAL A 92 -3.08 9.46 4.36
C VAL A 92 -1.81 9.05 5.10
N HIS A 93 -0.73 8.72 4.39
CA HIS A 93 0.54 8.35 5.02
C HIS A 93 1.05 9.40 6.02
N ARG A 94 0.94 10.69 5.69
CA ARG A 94 1.36 11.79 6.58
C ARG A 94 0.41 12.03 7.75
N GLU A 95 -0.89 11.84 7.54
CA GLU A 95 -1.90 12.10 8.56
C GLU A 95 -1.97 10.99 9.63
N VAL A 96 -1.62 9.75 9.26
CA VAL A 96 -1.62 8.60 10.18
C VAL A 96 -0.24 8.32 10.81
N GLU A 97 0.77 9.11 10.46
CA GLU A 97 2.11 8.99 11.03
C GLU A 97 2.08 9.37 12.53
N ILE A 98 2.32 8.38 13.39
CA ILE A 98 2.36 8.58 14.84
C ILE A 98 3.71 9.19 15.19
N CYS A 99 3.70 10.47 15.57
CA CYS A 99 4.91 11.17 16.00
C CYS A 99 5.23 10.88 17.47
N ALA A 100 6.45 11.20 17.89
CA ALA A 100 6.86 11.11 19.30
C ALA A 100 5.93 11.92 20.23
N GLU A 101 5.44 13.08 19.77
CA GLU A 101 4.46 13.88 20.51
C GLU A 101 3.13 13.15 20.73
N ASP A 102 2.69 12.36 19.75
CA ASP A 102 1.44 11.61 19.85
C ASP A 102 1.61 10.43 20.82
N MET A 103 2.78 9.79 20.83
CA MET A 103 3.13 8.81 21.87
C MET A 103 3.11 9.43 23.27
N LEU A 104 3.69 10.62 23.45
CA LEU A 104 3.65 11.32 24.75
C LEU A 104 2.22 11.66 25.18
N LYS A 105 1.35 12.07 24.25
CA LYS A 105 -0.07 12.30 24.53
C LYS A 105 -0.77 10.99 24.93
N LEU A 106 -0.50 9.89 24.22
CA LEU A 106 -1.03 8.57 24.56
C LEU A 106 -0.58 8.12 25.96
N TYR A 107 0.70 8.26 26.31
CA TYR A 107 1.19 7.94 27.65
C TYR A 107 0.51 8.76 28.75
N ARG A 108 0.23 10.05 28.49
CA ARG A 108 -0.53 10.90 29.42
C ARG A 108 -1.98 10.44 29.57
N ILE A 109 -2.67 10.15 28.47
CA ILE A 109 -4.07 9.69 28.49
C ILE A 109 -4.18 8.34 29.22
N LEU A 110 -3.25 7.43 28.97
CA LEU A 110 -3.19 6.12 29.61
C LEU A 110 -2.67 6.16 31.06
N SER A 111 -2.33 7.35 31.58
CA SER A 111 -1.72 7.54 32.91
C SER A 111 -0.40 6.77 33.13
N LEU A 112 0.23 6.31 32.05
CA LEU A 112 1.50 5.57 32.05
C LEU A 112 2.72 6.51 32.13
N TYR A 113 2.50 7.82 32.14
CA TYR A 113 3.56 8.85 32.20
C TYR A 113 4.44 8.75 33.45
N GLY A 114 4.00 8.03 34.50
CA GLY A 114 4.77 7.75 35.71
C GLY A 114 5.47 6.38 35.74
N GLU A 115 5.12 5.46 34.84
CA GLU A 115 5.62 4.08 34.84
C GLU A 115 6.98 3.94 34.13
N GLU A 116 7.40 4.95 33.35
CA GLU A 116 8.77 5.03 32.80
C GLU A 116 9.83 5.25 33.88
N LYS A 117 9.45 5.70 35.08
CA LYS A 117 10.30 5.61 36.27
C LYS A 117 10.22 4.21 36.86
N GLY A 118 10.58 3.22 36.07
CA GLY A 118 10.84 1.88 36.59
C GLY A 118 11.92 1.97 37.66
N ARG A 119 11.56 1.56 38.89
CA ARG A 119 12.48 1.12 39.95
C ARG A 119 13.36 2.19 40.59
N GLU A 120 12.78 3.02 41.44
CA GLU A 120 13.43 3.40 42.71
C GLU A 120 12.38 3.42 43.82
N MET A 121 12.11 2.25 44.42
CA MET A 121 11.58 2.19 45.79
C MET A 121 11.88 0.82 46.43
N LEU A 122 12.86 0.88 47.34
CA LEU A 122 13.18 0.05 48.52
C LEU A 122 13.62 -1.41 48.33
#